data_AF-A0A0S2SMN7-F1
#
_entry.id   AF-A0A0S2SMN7-F1
#
_cell.length_a   1.000
_cell.length_b   1.000
_cell.length_c   1.000
_cell.angle_alpha   90.00
_cell.angle_beta   90.00
_cell.angle_gamma   90.00
#
_symmetry.space_group_name_H-M   'P 1'
#
loop_
_entity.id
_entity.type
_entity.pdbx_description
1 polymer ?
#
loop_
_entity_poly.entity_id
_entity_poly.type
_entity_poly.pdbx_seq_one_letter_code
_entity_poly.pdbx_strand_id
1 'polypeptide(L)'
;MPIPGVLSRLHPVDTREQMQAQLHQCQATRAEALLLTHPLPADQVSLLAQSTLPLYGPEACEPPCRHLDPAEVAAQPGDATWAPEQALDDLLPWFEAGHRHFIAPAAVVPVVRALLNIWPLDPHLARHYLREFTPLMQQRDGDLLDQVLVTRGDTSLTRPVWVQSYLKLERRLFRAYLDH
;
A
#
# COMPACT_ATOMS: atom_id res chain seq x y z
N MET A 1 -11.03 15.51 12.01
CA MET A 1 -9.72 15.47 11.34
C MET A 1 -9.83 14.49 10.17
N PRO A 2 -9.27 14.78 8.99
CA PRO A 2 -9.23 13.80 7.91
C PRO A 2 -8.44 12.58 8.39
N ILE A 3 -9.03 11.40 8.21
CA ILE A 3 -8.43 10.12 8.57
C ILE A 3 -7.27 9.88 7.60
N PRO A 4 -6.06 9.51 8.07
CA PRO A 4 -4.96 9.17 7.18
C PRO A 4 -5.41 8.12 6.16
N GLY A 5 -5.09 8.30 4.90
CA GLY A 5 -5.58 7.44 3.81
C GLY A 5 -4.44 6.74 3.07
N VAL A 6 -4.73 5.58 2.50
CA VAL A 6 -3.82 4.91 1.57
C VAL A 6 -4.59 4.51 0.32
N LEU A 7 -4.17 4.99 -0.85
CA LEU A 7 -4.60 4.43 -2.13
C LEU A 7 -3.78 3.18 -2.38
N SER A 8 -4.45 2.03 -2.34
CA SER A 8 -3.82 0.73 -2.54
C SER A 8 -3.74 0.44 -4.02
N ARG A 9 -2.54 0.57 -4.59
CA ARG A 9 -2.28 0.18 -5.97
C ARG A 9 -2.34 -1.34 -6.08
N LEU A 10 -3.28 -1.83 -6.89
CA LEU A 10 -3.38 -3.26 -7.18
C LEU A 10 -2.20 -3.71 -8.05
N HIS A 11 -1.70 -4.89 -7.73
CA HIS A 11 -0.70 -5.62 -8.51
C HIS A 11 -1.38 -6.44 -9.60
N PRO A 12 -0.73 -6.57 -10.77
CA PRO A 12 -1.18 -7.49 -11.80
C PRO A 12 -1.10 -8.91 -11.25
N VAL A 13 -2.20 -9.66 -11.36
CA VAL A 13 -2.29 -11.03 -10.88
C VAL A 13 -2.96 -11.90 -11.94
N ASP A 14 -2.50 -13.15 -12.05
CA ASP A 14 -2.94 -14.05 -13.11
C ASP A 14 -4.23 -14.78 -12.75
N THR A 15 -4.51 -14.95 -11.44
CA THR A 15 -5.65 -15.73 -10.98
C THR A 15 -6.67 -14.91 -10.19
N ARG A 16 -7.94 -15.30 -10.31
CA ARG A 16 -9.06 -14.76 -9.54
C ARG A 16 -8.83 -14.87 -8.03
N GLU A 17 -8.21 -15.95 -7.58
CA GLU A 17 -7.91 -16.22 -6.16
C GLU A 17 -6.87 -15.23 -5.61
N GLN A 18 -5.81 -14.96 -6.38
CA GLN A 18 -4.81 -13.95 -6.04
C GLN A 18 -5.43 -12.54 -5.97
N MET A 19 -6.33 -12.21 -6.92
CA MET A 19 -7.07 -10.94 -6.88
C MET A 19 -7.94 -10.85 -5.63
N GLN A 20 -8.69 -11.90 -5.30
CA GLN A 20 -9.52 -11.93 -4.10
C GLN A 20 -8.71 -11.79 -2.81
N ALA A 21 -7.56 -12.47 -2.70
CA ALA A 21 -6.66 -12.33 -1.57
C ALA A 21 -6.12 -10.89 -1.43
N GLN A 22 -5.74 -10.27 -2.55
CA GLN A 22 -5.29 -8.90 -2.60
C GLN A 22 -6.39 -7.92 -2.16
N LEU A 23 -7.64 -8.09 -2.64
CA LEU A 23 -8.78 -7.25 -2.22
C LEU A 23 -9.10 -7.40 -0.74
N HIS A 24 -9.11 -8.64 -0.23
CA HIS A 24 -9.29 -8.91 1.20
C HIS A 24 -8.23 -8.20 2.04
N GLN A 25 -6.97 -8.21 1.60
CA GLN A 25 -5.89 -7.50 2.30
C GLN A 25 -6.10 -5.98 2.27
N CYS A 26 -6.52 -5.41 1.14
CA CYS A 26 -6.82 -3.99 1.04
C CYS A 26 -7.92 -3.60 2.03
N GLN A 27 -8.95 -4.42 2.18
CA GLN A 27 -10.02 -4.20 3.16
C GLN A 27 -9.52 -4.36 4.61
N ALA A 28 -8.75 -5.42 4.90
CA ALA A 28 -8.22 -5.69 6.23
C ALA A 28 -7.26 -4.59 6.72
N THR A 29 -6.50 -4.00 5.80
CA THR A 29 -5.59 -2.87 6.07
C THR A 29 -6.28 -1.50 5.98
N ARG A 30 -7.62 -1.51 5.80
CA ARG A 30 -8.48 -0.34 5.64
C ARG A 30 -7.98 0.61 4.56
N ALA A 31 -7.51 0.12 3.42
CA ALA A 31 -7.22 0.98 2.26
C ALA A 31 -8.39 1.91 1.99
N GLU A 32 -8.10 3.18 1.66
CA GLU A 32 -9.14 4.19 1.44
C GLU A 32 -9.84 3.95 0.10
N ALA A 33 -9.05 3.55 -0.89
CA ALA A 33 -9.52 3.18 -2.21
C ALA A 33 -8.48 2.31 -2.92
N LEU A 34 -8.89 1.72 -4.03
CA LEU A 34 -8.07 0.89 -4.89
C LEU A 34 -7.58 1.72 -6.07
N LEU A 35 -6.33 1.54 -6.48
CA LEU A 35 -5.76 2.18 -7.66
C LEU A 35 -5.36 1.12 -8.70
N LEU A 36 -5.96 1.20 -9.88
CA LEU A 36 -5.61 0.41 -11.05
C LEU A 36 -4.62 1.18 -11.92
N THR A 37 -3.54 0.51 -12.29
CA THR A 37 -2.52 1.04 -13.20
C THR A 37 -2.56 0.37 -14.57
N HIS A 38 -3.33 -0.71 -14.70
CA HIS A 38 -3.44 -1.52 -15.90
C HIS A 38 -4.89 -2.00 -16.06
N PRO A 39 -5.33 -2.27 -17.30
CA PRO A 39 -6.62 -2.90 -17.55
C PRO A 39 -6.62 -4.32 -16.96
N LEU A 40 -7.76 -4.73 -16.40
CA LEU A 40 -7.93 -6.06 -15.82
C LEU A 40 -8.73 -6.98 -16.74
N PRO A 41 -8.48 -8.29 -16.68
CA PRO A 41 -9.34 -9.31 -17.27
C PRO A 41 -10.79 -9.21 -16.80
N ALA A 42 -11.76 -9.54 -17.67
CA ALA A 42 -13.20 -9.40 -17.38
C ALA A 42 -13.67 -10.19 -16.15
N ASP A 43 -13.08 -11.36 -15.91
CA ASP A 43 -13.37 -12.18 -14.73
C ASP A 43 -12.90 -11.53 -13.42
N GLN A 44 -11.82 -10.73 -13.46
CA GLN A 44 -11.33 -9.98 -12.30
C GLN A 44 -12.11 -8.67 -12.07
N VAL A 45 -12.58 -8.01 -13.15
CA VAL A 45 -13.46 -6.83 -13.05
C VAL A 45 -14.73 -7.16 -12.25
N SER A 46 -15.28 -8.36 -12.43
CA SER A 46 -16.46 -8.82 -11.66
C SER A 46 -16.23 -8.90 -10.14
N LEU A 47 -14.98 -9.09 -9.69
CA LEU A 47 -14.62 -9.05 -8.27
C LEU A 47 -14.55 -7.61 -7.75
N LEU A 48 -14.03 -6.68 -8.56
CA LEU A 48 -13.96 -5.27 -8.18
C LEU A 48 -15.35 -4.65 -8.01
N ALA A 49 -16.31 -5.05 -8.84
CA ALA A 49 -17.70 -4.63 -8.70
C ALA A 49 -18.33 -5.04 -7.35
N GLN A 50 -17.76 -6.04 -6.66
CA GLN A 50 -18.20 -6.49 -5.34
C GLN A 50 -17.45 -5.78 -4.19
N SER A 51 -16.38 -5.04 -4.51
CA SER A 51 -15.65 -4.26 -3.52
C SER A 51 -16.45 -3.05 -3.09
N THR A 52 -16.47 -2.76 -1.80
CA THR A 52 -17.04 -1.53 -1.24
C THR A 52 -16.07 -0.35 -1.29
N LEU A 53 -14.80 -0.60 -1.62
CA LEU A 53 -13.78 0.44 -1.73
C LEU A 53 -13.94 1.21 -3.04
N PRO A 54 -13.86 2.56 -3.02
CA PRO A 54 -13.78 3.35 -4.23
C PRO A 54 -12.64 2.86 -5.13
N LEU A 55 -12.85 2.93 -6.43
CA LEU A 55 -11.89 2.51 -7.43
C LEU A 55 -11.35 3.73 -8.16
N TYR A 56 -10.04 3.82 -8.30
CA TYR A 56 -9.36 4.78 -9.15
C TYR A 56 -8.69 4.01 -10.28
N GLY A 57 -8.76 4.52 -11.51
CA GLY A 57 -8.20 3.81 -12.65
C GLY A 57 -8.02 4.67 -13.89
N PRO A 58 -7.41 4.11 -14.95
CA PRO A 58 -7.36 4.77 -16.24
C PRO A 58 -8.77 5.01 -16.79
N GLU A 59 -8.92 5.95 -17.73
CA GLU A 59 -10.20 6.48 -18.24
C GLU A 59 -11.20 5.41 -18.75
N ALA A 60 -10.75 4.16 -18.99
CA ALA A 60 -11.55 3.05 -19.50
C ALA A 60 -11.88 1.95 -18.47
N CYS A 61 -11.83 2.24 -17.16
CA CYS A 61 -12.21 1.29 -16.12
C CYS A 61 -13.73 1.26 -15.92
N GLU A 62 -14.38 0.09 -16.04
CA GLU A 62 -15.84 0.03 -15.89
C GLU A 62 -16.28 0.32 -14.43
N PRO A 63 -17.19 1.31 -14.25
CA PRO A 63 -17.37 2.10 -13.02
C PRO A 63 -18.14 1.48 -11.83
N PRO A 64 -18.17 2.20 -10.67
CA PRO A 64 -17.68 3.57 -10.43
C PRO A 64 -16.17 3.68 -10.19
N CYS A 65 -15.40 3.85 -11.28
CA CYS A 65 -13.99 4.18 -11.28
C CYS A 65 -13.88 5.71 -11.37
N ARG A 66 -13.13 6.31 -10.47
CA ARG A 66 -12.76 7.72 -10.48
C ARG A 66 -11.42 7.89 -11.16
N HIS A 67 -11.21 9.05 -11.77
CA HIS A 67 -9.88 9.44 -12.21
C HIS A 67 -9.15 10.08 -11.02
N LEU A 68 -7.89 9.71 -10.79
CA LEU A 68 -7.03 10.40 -9.84
C LEU A 68 -6.41 11.58 -10.58
N ASP A 69 -6.83 12.80 -10.23
CA ASP A 69 -6.30 14.00 -10.87
C ASP A 69 -4.80 14.12 -10.55
N PRO A 70 -3.91 14.22 -11.56
CA PRO A 70 -2.49 14.44 -11.33
C PRO A 70 -2.17 15.64 -10.44
N ALA A 71 -3.04 16.67 -10.41
CA ALA A 71 -2.88 17.83 -9.54
C ALA A 71 -3.10 17.52 -8.05
N GLU A 72 -3.80 16.44 -7.72
CA GLU A 72 -3.97 15.96 -6.34
C GLU A 72 -2.75 15.16 -5.85
N VAL A 73 -1.88 14.73 -6.77
CA VAL A 73 -0.66 13.97 -6.50
C VAL A 73 0.52 14.91 -6.36
N ALA A 74 1.17 14.84 -5.21
CA ALA A 74 2.26 15.72 -4.84
C ALA A 74 3.53 15.41 -5.65
N ALA A 75 4.16 16.46 -6.18
CA ALA A 75 5.50 16.34 -6.78
C ALA A 75 6.61 16.43 -5.72
N GLN A 76 6.35 17.13 -4.62
CA GLN A 76 7.30 17.38 -3.53
C GLN A 76 6.63 17.25 -2.15
N PRO A 77 7.39 16.95 -1.09
CA PRO A 77 6.87 16.98 0.28
C PRO A 77 6.24 18.34 0.62
N GLY A 78 5.04 18.32 1.21
CA GLY A 78 4.27 19.51 1.60
C GLY A 78 3.28 20.01 0.55
N ASP A 79 3.39 19.57 -0.70
CA ASP A 79 2.47 19.95 -1.77
C ASP A 79 1.32 18.95 -1.94
N ALA A 80 0.18 19.40 -2.47
CA ALA A 80 -1.00 18.58 -2.82
C ALA A 80 -1.49 17.63 -1.70
N THR A 81 -2.35 16.68 -2.03
CA THR A 81 -3.00 15.80 -1.04
C THR A 81 -2.30 14.46 -0.92
N TRP A 82 -2.02 13.81 -2.05
CA TRP A 82 -1.50 12.44 -2.10
C TRP A 82 0.00 12.44 -2.33
N ALA A 83 0.75 11.89 -1.38
CA ALA A 83 2.13 11.53 -1.62
C ALA A 83 2.21 10.38 -2.65
N PRO A 84 3.04 10.49 -3.68
CA PRO A 84 3.12 9.53 -4.77
C PRO A 84 3.83 8.23 -4.32
N GLU A 85 3.78 7.18 -5.14
CA GLU A 85 4.43 5.90 -4.80
C GLU A 85 5.96 6.05 -4.62
N GLN A 86 6.58 7.00 -5.32
CA GLN A 86 8.01 7.31 -5.17
C GLN A 86 8.34 7.85 -3.76
N ALA A 87 7.36 8.39 -3.03
CA ALA A 87 7.56 8.80 -1.64
C ALA A 87 7.98 7.63 -0.73
N LEU A 88 7.68 6.38 -1.12
CA LEU A 88 8.08 5.21 -0.36
C LEU A 88 9.61 5.03 -0.28
N ASP A 89 10.35 5.60 -1.23
CA ASP A 89 11.83 5.55 -1.27
C ASP A 89 12.46 6.30 -0.11
N ASP A 90 11.78 7.32 0.40
CA ASP A 90 12.13 8.06 1.61
C ASP A 90 10.89 8.76 2.17
N LEU A 91 10.18 8.08 3.07
CA LEU A 91 8.92 8.57 3.64
C LEU A 91 9.08 9.69 4.65
N LEU A 92 10.27 9.84 5.26
CA LEU A 92 10.46 10.73 6.40
C LEU A 92 10.16 12.21 6.05
N PRO A 93 10.69 12.78 4.95
CA PRO A 93 10.38 14.15 4.55
C PRO A 93 8.88 14.38 4.31
N TRP A 94 8.15 13.39 3.79
CA TRP A 94 6.71 13.49 3.53
C TRP A 94 5.92 13.57 4.82
N PHE A 95 6.24 12.71 5.79
CA PHE A 95 5.63 12.74 7.12
C PHE A 95 5.89 14.05 7.84
N GLU A 96 7.12 14.58 7.78
CA GLU A 96 7.50 15.85 8.40
C GLU A 96 6.82 17.05 7.73
N ALA A 97 6.58 16.97 6.42
CA ALA A 97 5.81 17.96 5.68
C ALA A 97 4.29 17.85 5.90
N GLY A 98 3.84 16.92 6.76
CA GLY A 98 2.45 16.79 7.18
C GLY A 98 1.57 15.92 6.28
N HIS A 99 2.17 15.16 5.35
CA HIS A 99 1.42 14.23 4.51
C HIS A 99 0.74 13.14 5.33
N ARG A 100 -0.53 12.88 5.00
CA ARG A 100 -1.38 11.85 5.65
C ARG A 100 -2.02 10.88 4.66
N HIS A 101 -1.81 11.10 3.37
CA HIS A 101 -2.41 10.33 2.30
C HIS A 101 -1.31 9.85 1.36
N PHE A 102 -1.19 8.54 1.19
CA PHE A 102 -0.09 7.94 0.41
C PHE A 102 -0.64 6.99 -0.65
N ILE A 103 -0.01 6.99 -1.82
CA ILE A 103 -0.18 5.95 -2.82
C ILE A 103 0.84 4.85 -2.54
N ALA A 104 0.40 3.61 -2.40
CA ALA A 104 1.29 2.50 -2.11
C ALA A 104 0.84 1.19 -2.79
N PRO A 105 1.78 0.33 -3.23
CA PRO A 105 1.47 -1.02 -3.67
C PRO A 105 0.74 -1.80 -2.59
N ALA A 106 -0.30 -2.56 -2.96
CA ALA A 106 -1.11 -3.33 -2.01
C ALA A 106 -0.23 -4.17 -1.06
N ALA A 107 0.81 -4.80 -1.61
CA ALA A 107 1.83 -5.56 -0.88
C ALA A 107 2.40 -4.82 0.35
N VAL A 108 2.62 -3.51 0.28
CA VAL A 108 3.28 -2.73 1.35
C VAL A 108 2.33 -1.86 2.19
N VAL A 109 1.05 -1.78 1.80
CA VAL A 109 0.01 -1.05 2.54
C VAL A 109 -0.02 -1.37 4.04
N PRO A 110 0.12 -2.63 4.52
CA PRO A 110 0.11 -2.91 5.96
C PRO A 110 1.15 -2.10 6.75
N VAL A 111 2.38 -1.99 6.22
CA VAL A 111 3.47 -1.27 6.87
C VAL A 111 3.28 0.24 6.76
N VAL A 112 2.94 0.75 5.57
CA VAL A 112 2.68 2.17 5.35
C VAL A 112 1.55 2.66 6.25
N ARG A 113 0.46 1.90 6.36
CA ARG A 113 -0.67 2.18 7.25
C ARG A 113 -0.25 2.19 8.71
N ALA A 114 0.54 1.22 9.17
CA ALA A 114 1.02 1.19 10.54
C ALA A 114 1.87 2.43 10.85
N LEU A 115 2.77 2.81 9.94
CA LEU A 115 3.59 4.02 10.08
C LEU A 115 2.73 5.29 10.14
N LEU A 116 1.71 5.41 9.28
CA LEU A 116 0.74 6.51 9.29
C LEU A 116 0.00 6.64 10.62
N ASN A 117 -0.34 5.51 11.24
CA ASN A 117 -1.05 5.51 12.52
C ASN A 117 -0.11 5.81 13.70
N ILE A 118 1.13 5.35 13.65
CA ILE A 118 2.13 5.59 14.71
C ILE A 118 2.63 7.03 14.66
N TRP A 119 2.89 7.59 13.47
CA TRP A 119 3.47 8.94 13.31
C TRP A 119 2.84 10.04 14.18
N PRO A 120 1.51 10.23 14.22
CA PRO A 120 0.90 11.27 15.06
C PRO A 120 0.96 10.97 16.57
N LEU A 121 1.18 9.71 16.97
CA LEU A 121 1.21 9.29 18.37
C LEU A 121 2.64 9.28 18.93
N ASP A 122 3.57 8.68 18.18
CA ASP A 122 4.99 8.57 18.52
C ASP A 122 5.87 8.71 17.25
N PRO A 123 6.26 9.94 16.88
CA PRO A 123 7.17 10.17 15.77
C PRO A 123 8.55 9.51 15.94
N HIS A 124 9.01 9.28 17.17
CA HIS A 124 10.31 8.66 17.42
C HIS A 124 10.27 7.16 17.10
N LEU A 125 9.20 6.46 17.51
CA LEU A 125 8.98 5.07 17.15
C LEU A 125 8.75 4.90 15.64
N ALA A 126 7.98 5.78 15.01
CA ALA A 126 7.82 5.77 13.55
C ALA A 126 9.17 5.96 12.83
N ARG A 127 10.01 6.91 13.25
CA ARG A 127 11.38 7.10 12.71
C ARG A 127 12.24 5.85 12.87
N HIS A 128 12.13 5.13 14.00
CA HIS A 128 12.86 3.89 14.20
C HIS A 128 12.51 2.85 13.13
N TYR A 129 11.22 2.62 12.89
CA TYR A 129 10.78 1.67 11.85
C TYR A 129 11.07 2.15 10.43
N LEU A 130 11.02 3.46 10.17
CA LEU A 130 11.39 4.04 8.88
C LEU A 130 12.84 3.72 8.50
N ARG A 131 13.77 3.71 9.46
CA ARG A 131 15.18 3.33 9.19
C ARG A 131 15.34 1.91 8.64
N GLU A 132 14.41 1.01 8.97
CA GLU A 132 14.39 -0.36 8.43
C GLU A 132 13.56 -0.45 7.14
N PHE A 133 12.49 0.34 7.03
CA PHE A 133 11.58 0.34 5.88
C PHE A 133 12.19 0.99 4.64
N THR A 134 12.79 2.17 4.78
CA THR A 134 13.41 2.94 3.69
C THR A 134 14.37 2.12 2.82
N PRO A 135 15.38 1.41 3.37
CA PRO A 135 16.29 0.62 2.53
C PRO A 135 15.59 -0.56 1.82
N LEU A 136 14.55 -1.15 2.43
CA LEU A 136 13.75 -2.18 1.76
C LEU A 136 13.00 -1.59 0.57
N MET A 137 12.40 -0.41 0.74
CA MET A 137 11.68 0.26 -0.34
C MET A 137 12.61 0.66 -1.48
N GLN A 138 13.79 1.22 -1.19
CA GLN A 138 14.77 1.58 -2.23
C GLN A 138 15.28 0.39 -3.05
N GLN A 139 15.22 -0.82 -2.51
CA GLN A 139 15.63 -2.06 -3.19
C GLN A 139 14.45 -2.85 -3.77
N ARG A 140 13.22 -2.34 -3.67
CA ARG A 140 12.04 -3.07 -4.15
C ARG A 140 12.07 -3.16 -5.67
N ASP A 141 11.54 -4.26 -6.18
CA ASP A 141 11.13 -4.43 -7.57
C ASP A 141 9.71 -5.04 -7.60
N GLY A 142 9.15 -5.22 -8.80
CA GLY A 142 7.83 -5.83 -8.95
C GLY A 142 7.78 -7.25 -8.36
N ASP A 143 8.76 -8.08 -8.73
CA ASP A 143 8.84 -9.50 -8.36
C ASP A 143 8.87 -9.71 -6.85
N LEU A 144 9.58 -8.86 -6.10
CA LEU A 144 9.65 -8.90 -4.63
C LEU A 144 8.33 -8.55 -3.99
N LEU A 145 7.60 -7.56 -4.54
CA LEU A 145 6.28 -7.17 -4.04
C LEU A 145 5.23 -8.25 -4.31
N ASP A 146 5.28 -8.91 -5.47
CA ASP A 146 4.41 -10.02 -5.81
C ASP A 146 4.68 -11.22 -4.90
N GLN A 147 5.95 -11.53 -4.65
CA GLN A 147 6.33 -12.59 -3.71
C GLN A 147 5.85 -12.33 -2.29
N VAL A 148 5.76 -11.06 -1.84
CA VAL A 148 5.14 -10.74 -0.54
C VAL A 148 3.69 -11.17 -0.51
N LEU A 149 2.92 -10.90 -1.57
CA LEU A 149 1.51 -11.29 -1.65
C LEU A 149 1.34 -12.81 -1.65
N VAL A 150 2.14 -13.52 -2.46
CA VAL A 150 2.10 -14.99 -2.54
C VAL A 150 2.49 -15.63 -1.19
N THR A 151 3.56 -15.13 -0.56
CA THR A 151 4.08 -15.68 0.71
C THR A 151 3.09 -15.51 1.87
N ARG A 152 2.21 -14.50 1.83
CA ARG A 152 1.13 -14.36 2.83
C ARG A 152 0.11 -15.50 2.73
N GLY A 153 -0.11 -16.05 1.53
CA GLY A 153 -0.99 -17.18 1.29
C GLY A 153 -0.34 -18.54 1.56
N ASP A 154 0.97 -18.67 1.33
CA ASP A 154 1.71 -19.91 1.56
C ASP A 154 3.02 -19.68 2.32
N THR A 155 3.04 -20.16 3.57
CA THR A 155 4.20 -20.01 4.45
C THR A 155 5.34 -20.97 4.17
N SER A 156 5.13 -22.00 3.35
CA SER A 156 6.08 -23.09 3.06
C SER A 156 7.14 -22.74 1.99
N LEU A 157 6.94 -21.64 1.26
CA LEU A 157 7.83 -21.22 0.18
C LEU A 157 9.19 -20.73 0.71
N THR A 158 10.25 -21.02 -0.04
CA THR A 158 11.58 -20.43 0.19
C THR A 158 11.53 -18.96 -0.19
N ARG A 159 11.91 -18.08 0.73
CA ARG A 159 11.69 -16.63 0.60
C ARG A 159 13.01 -15.91 0.32
N PRO A 160 13.07 -14.95 -0.61
CA PRO A 160 14.19 -14.03 -0.69
C PRO A 160 14.42 -13.32 0.65
N VAL A 161 15.68 -12.98 0.95
CA VAL A 161 16.05 -12.29 2.20
C VAL A 161 15.27 -10.98 2.38
N TRP A 162 15.00 -10.27 1.27
CA TRP A 162 14.20 -9.06 1.25
C TRP A 162 12.76 -9.32 1.75
N VAL A 163 12.08 -10.32 1.18
CA VAL A 163 10.68 -10.68 1.55
C VAL A 163 10.61 -11.09 3.02
N GLN A 164 11.61 -11.84 3.51
CA GLN A 164 11.68 -12.21 4.92
C GLN A 164 11.83 -10.99 5.84
N SER A 165 12.71 -10.07 5.48
CA SER A 165 12.97 -8.84 6.23
C SER A 165 11.73 -7.96 6.27
N TYR A 166 11.06 -7.78 5.14
CA TYR A 166 9.81 -7.04 5.05
C TYR A 166 8.70 -7.67 5.91
N LEU A 167 8.43 -8.97 5.78
CA LEU A 167 7.40 -9.66 6.58
C LEU A 167 7.73 -9.68 8.09
N LYS A 168 9.02 -9.63 8.46
CA LYS A 168 9.43 -9.48 9.86
C LYS A 168 9.16 -8.06 10.39
N LEU A 169 9.40 -7.04 9.58
CA LEU A 169 9.05 -5.65 9.90
C LEU A 169 7.53 -5.50 10.06
N GLU A 170 6.76 -6.00 9.10
CA GLU A 170 5.29 -6.00 9.14
C GLU A 170 4.75 -6.65 10.41
N ARG A 171 5.23 -7.85 10.77
CA ARG A 171 4.80 -8.54 11.99
C ARG A 171 5.13 -7.76 13.28
N ARG A 172 6.25 -7.06 13.33
CA ARG A 172 6.61 -6.21 14.48
C ARG A 172 5.68 -5.01 14.60
N LEU A 173 5.42 -4.33 13.49
CA LEU A 173 4.49 -3.20 13.43
C LEU A 173 3.05 -3.61 13.77
N PHE A 174 2.60 -4.76 13.29
CA PHE A 174 1.26 -5.27 13.58
C PHE A 174 1.07 -5.62 15.07
N ARG A 175 2.10 -6.18 15.72
CA ARG A 175 2.07 -6.43 17.18
C ARG A 175 2.04 -5.13 17.97
N ALA A 176 2.89 -4.17 17.62
CA ALA A 176 2.92 -2.86 18.27
C ALA A 176 1.59 -2.09 18.12
N TYR A 177 0.82 -2.37 17.05
CA TYR A 177 -0.50 -1.78 16.81
C TYR A 177 -1.64 -2.45 17.60
N LEU A 178 -1.48 -3.70 18.05
CA LEU A 178 -2.51 -4.42 18.84
C LEU A 178 -2.41 -4.15 20.34
N ASP A 179 -1.25 -3.70 20.82
CA ASP A 179 -1.02 -3.39 22.24
C ASP A 179 -1.45 -1.95 22.63
N HIS A 180 -2.03 -1.19 21.69
CA HIS A 180 -2.54 0.18 21.86
C HIS A 180 -4.03 0.29 21.51
#